data_AF-A0A496A9U8-F1
#
_entry.id   AF-A0A496A9U8-F1
#
_cell.length_a   1.000
_cell.length_b   1.000
_cell.length_c   1.000
_cell.angle_alpha   90.00
_cell.angle_beta   90.00
_cell.angle_gamma   90.00
#
_symmetry.space_group_name_H-M   'P 1'
#
loop_
_entity.id
_entity.type
_entity.pdbx_description
1 polymer ?
#
loop_
_entity_poly.entity_id
_entity_poly.type
_entity_poly.pdbx_seq_one_letter_code
_entity_poly.pdbx_strand_id
1 'polypeptide(L)'
;MPRCVQTADSIDVPNKPEYLGSLAVLGNLVYDAQTILEIISEETMQQSSIAEYLAPEAHEQGVQQGIQQGLRESARKHILEALTLRLQPNVAETFKPTLETIDDLQRLDQLHRAAILAESPEDFTQALNENDE
;
A
#
# COMPACT_ATOMS: atom_id res chain seq x y z
N MET A 1 -16.85 4.07 -22.82
CA MET A 1 -16.10 2.82 -22.55
C MET A 1 -16.51 1.65 -23.44
N PRO A 2 -17.78 1.18 -23.50
CA PRO A 2 -18.11 -0.12 -24.12
C PRO A 2 -17.65 -0.28 -25.58
N ARG A 3 -17.70 0.81 -26.34
CA ARG A 3 -17.27 0.85 -27.74
C ARG A 3 -15.75 0.73 -27.91
N CYS A 4 -14.96 1.22 -26.94
CA CYS A 4 -13.50 1.12 -26.96
C CYS A 4 -13.03 -0.30 -26.68
N VAL A 5 -13.64 -0.96 -25.69
CA VAL A 5 -13.37 -2.39 -25.37
C VAL A 5 -13.67 -3.28 -26.57
N GLN A 6 -14.87 -3.16 -27.15
CA GLN A 6 -15.25 -3.92 -28.34
C GLN A 6 -14.33 -3.65 -29.54
N THR A 7 -13.85 -2.41 -29.69
CA THR A 7 -12.90 -2.07 -30.76
C THR A 7 -11.55 -2.73 -30.50
N ALA A 8 -11.00 -2.63 -29.28
CA ALA A 8 -9.74 -3.27 -28.91
C ALA A 8 -9.79 -4.80 -29.10
N ASP A 9 -10.91 -5.43 -28.73
CA ASP A 9 -11.10 -6.86 -28.89
C ASP A 9 -11.30 -7.31 -30.35
N SER A 10 -11.84 -6.44 -31.21
CA SER A 10 -12.06 -6.74 -32.63
C SER A 10 -10.90 -6.39 -33.57
N ILE A 11 -9.81 -5.81 -33.04
CA ILE A 11 -8.58 -5.58 -33.82
C ILE A 11 -7.95 -6.93 -34.19
N ASP A 12 -7.93 -7.21 -35.50
CA ASP A 12 -7.22 -8.34 -36.09
C ASP A 12 -5.81 -7.91 -36.51
N VAL A 13 -4.86 -8.05 -35.59
CA VAL A 13 -3.43 -7.78 -35.84
C VAL A 13 -2.59 -9.03 -35.57
N PRO A 14 -1.50 -9.23 -36.32
CA PRO A 14 -0.53 -10.26 -36.00
C PRO A 14 0.01 -10.06 -34.58
N ASN A 15 0.04 -11.13 -33.79
CA ASN A 15 0.51 -11.09 -32.39
C ASN A 15 -0.22 -10.04 -31.52
N LYS A 16 -1.56 -10.07 -31.55
CA LYS A 16 -2.45 -9.19 -30.80
C LYS A 16 -2.09 -8.98 -29.31
N PRO A 17 -1.70 -10.01 -28.53
CA PRO A 17 -1.29 -9.80 -27.14
C PRO A 17 -0.10 -8.85 -27.00
N GLU A 18 0.90 -8.94 -27.87
CA GLU A 18 2.09 -8.08 -27.82
C GLU A 18 1.75 -6.62 -28.17
N TYR A 19 0.91 -6.43 -29.19
CA TYR A 19 0.41 -5.11 -29.58
C TYR A 19 -0.38 -4.45 -28.43
N LEU A 20 -1.31 -5.19 -27.83
CA LEU A 20 -2.13 -4.66 -26.74
C LEU A 20 -1.32 -4.47 -25.45
N GLY A 21 -0.37 -5.35 -25.13
CA GLY A 21 0.56 -5.16 -24.00
C GLY A 21 1.38 -3.87 -24.15
N SER A 22 1.94 -3.63 -25.33
CA SER A 22 2.66 -2.38 -25.63
C SER A 22 1.76 -1.15 -25.53
N LEU A 23 0.52 -1.25 -26.02
CA LEU A 23 -0.47 -0.18 -25.92
C LEU A 23 -0.89 0.09 -24.47
N ALA A 24 -1.00 -0.94 -23.64
CA ALA A 24 -1.30 -0.78 -22.22
C ALA A 24 -0.19 0.02 -21.50
N VAL A 25 1.08 -0.29 -21.77
CA VAL A 25 2.22 0.43 -21.19
C VAL A 25 2.22 1.90 -21.61
N LEU A 26 2.04 2.19 -22.90
CA LEU A 26 2.01 3.57 -23.40
C LEU A 26 0.74 4.32 -22.98
N GLY A 27 -0.39 3.63 -22.94
CA GLY A 27 -1.68 4.19 -22.54
C GLY A 27 -1.69 4.62 -21.08
N ASN A 28 -0.97 3.91 -20.21
CA ASN A 28 -0.82 4.24 -18.80
C ASN A 28 -0.04 5.57 -18.55
N LEU A 29 0.53 6.19 -19.60
CA LEU A 29 1.10 7.54 -19.52
C LEU A 29 0.04 8.65 -19.50
N VAL A 30 -1.18 8.34 -19.96
CA VAL A 30 -2.28 9.30 -20.13
C VAL A 30 -3.50 8.90 -19.31
N TYR A 31 -3.73 7.61 -19.14
CA TYR A 31 -4.86 7.03 -18.44
C TYR A 31 -4.41 6.25 -17.22
N ASP A 32 -5.25 6.15 -16.20
CA ASP A 32 -4.97 5.30 -15.04
C ASP A 32 -5.08 3.80 -15.38
N ALA A 33 -4.48 2.97 -14.54
CA ALA A 33 -4.45 1.53 -14.73
C ALA A 33 -5.84 0.89 -14.79
N GLN A 34 -6.83 1.41 -14.06
CA GLN A 34 -8.17 0.84 -14.05
C GLN A 34 -8.88 1.11 -15.38
N THR A 35 -8.75 2.33 -15.91
CA THR A 35 -9.19 2.69 -17.26
C THR A 35 -8.57 1.78 -18.34
N ILE A 36 -7.28 1.43 -18.21
CA ILE A 36 -6.59 0.55 -19.16
C ILE A 36 -7.11 -0.89 -19.05
N LEU A 37 -7.29 -1.41 -17.83
CA LEU A 37 -7.78 -2.77 -17.58
C LEU A 37 -9.25 -2.98 -17.99
N GLU A 38 -10.04 -1.90 -18.04
CA GLU A 38 -11.38 -1.95 -18.63
C GLU A 38 -11.36 -2.16 -20.16
N ILE A 39 -10.27 -1.77 -20.83
CA ILE A 39 -10.14 -1.81 -22.30
C ILE A 39 -9.33 -3.03 -22.75
N ILE A 40 -8.29 -3.40 -22.00
CA ILE A 40 -7.39 -4.50 -22.31
C ILE A 40 -7.45 -5.47 -21.13
N SER A 41 -8.00 -6.66 -21.36
CA SER A 41 -8.18 -7.64 -20.30
C SER A 41 -6.84 -8.11 -19.74
N GLU A 42 -6.84 -8.43 -18.45
CA GLU A 42 -5.67 -9.00 -17.78
C GLU A 42 -5.17 -10.27 -18.47
N GLU A 43 -6.09 -11.15 -18.93
CA GLU A 43 -5.76 -12.35 -19.69
C GLU A 43 -4.94 -12.03 -20.96
N THR A 44 -5.32 -10.98 -21.68
CA THR A 44 -4.58 -10.53 -22.87
C THR A 44 -3.20 -9.98 -22.49
N MET A 45 -3.10 -9.25 -21.39
CA MET A 45 -1.84 -8.70 -20.90
C MET A 45 -0.87 -9.82 -20.46
N GLN A 46 -1.36 -10.83 -19.75
CA GLN A 46 -0.55 -11.97 -19.30
C GLN A 46 0.05 -12.79 -20.45
N GLN A 47 -0.54 -12.72 -21.64
CA GLN A 47 -0.02 -13.37 -22.85
C GLN A 47 1.05 -12.53 -23.59
N SER A 48 1.32 -11.30 -23.15
CA SER A 48 2.33 -10.42 -23.75
C SER A 48 3.71 -10.64 -23.12
N SER A 49 4.77 -10.56 -23.93
CA SER A 49 6.14 -10.72 -23.42
C SER A 49 6.57 -9.57 -22.51
N ILE A 50 5.97 -8.38 -22.68
CA ILE A 50 6.23 -7.23 -21.81
C ILE A 50 5.69 -7.44 -20.39
N ALA A 51 4.59 -8.18 -20.22
CA ALA A 51 4.09 -8.54 -18.89
C ALA A 51 5.04 -9.52 -18.20
N GLU A 52 5.56 -10.52 -18.90
CA GLU A 52 6.57 -11.44 -18.37
C GLU A 52 7.86 -10.69 -17.98
N TYR A 53 8.28 -9.70 -18.78
CA TYR A 53 9.47 -8.91 -18.52
C TYR A 53 9.33 -7.99 -17.29
N LEU A 54 8.14 -7.43 -17.04
CA LEU A 54 7.91 -6.46 -15.95
C LEU A 54 7.40 -7.11 -14.65
N ALA A 55 6.81 -8.32 -14.74
CA ALA A 55 6.17 -8.97 -13.60
C ALA A 55 7.12 -9.25 -12.42
N PRO A 56 8.38 -9.69 -12.59
CA PRO A 56 9.25 -10.03 -11.46
C PRO A 56 9.54 -8.82 -10.56
N GLU A 57 9.96 -7.69 -11.15
CA GLU A 57 10.28 -6.47 -10.41
C GLU A 57 9.03 -5.86 -9.79
N ALA A 58 7.92 -5.82 -10.53
CA ALA A 58 6.64 -5.31 -10.01
C ALA A 58 6.14 -6.16 -8.84
N HIS A 59 6.27 -7.49 -8.93
CA HIS A 59 5.91 -8.41 -7.85
C HIS A 59 6.80 -8.21 -6.63
N GLU A 60 8.13 -8.15 -6.81
CA GLU A 60 9.06 -7.93 -5.70
C GLU A 60 8.79 -6.60 -5.00
N GLN A 61 8.60 -5.52 -5.74
CA GLN A 61 8.25 -4.21 -5.19
C GLN A 61 6.93 -4.25 -4.43
N GLY A 62 5.89 -4.88 -5.00
CA GLY A 62 4.59 -5.02 -4.35
C GLY A 62 4.66 -5.83 -3.05
N VAL A 63 5.41 -6.93 -3.05
CA VAL A 63 5.64 -7.76 -1.85
C VAL A 63 6.40 -6.96 -0.80
N GLN A 64 7.48 -6.27 -1.17
CA GLN A 64 8.26 -5.45 -0.23
C GLN A 64 7.40 -4.32 0.37
N GLN A 65 6.61 -3.61 -0.43
CA GLN A 65 5.69 -2.58 0.03
C GLN A 65 4.63 -3.15 0.98
N GLY A 66 4.04 -4.29 0.64
CA GLY A 66 3.05 -4.97 1.49
C GLY A 66 3.63 -5.41 2.83
N ILE A 67 4.85 -5.94 2.85
CA ILE A 67 5.56 -6.29 4.10
C ILE A 67 5.79 -5.03 4.94
N GLN A 68 6.31 -3.95 4.35
CA GLN A 68 6.58 -2.70 5.07
C GLN A 68 5.29 -2.06 5.61
N GLN A 69 4.19 -2.13 4.87
CA GLN A 69 2.89 -1.67 5.33
C GLN A 69 2.38 -2.54 6.50
N GLY A 70 2.45 -3.87 6.37
CA GLY A 70 2.02 -4.80 7.41
C GLY A 70 2.80 -4.64 8.71
N LEU A 71 4.11 -4.39 8.64
CA LEU A 71 4.94 -4.10 9.81
C LEU A 71 4.48 -2.82 10.53
N ARG A 72 4.23 -1.74 9.78
CA ARG A 72 3.74 -0.47 10.34
C ARG A 72 2.36 -0.60 10.97
N GLU A 73 1.42 -1.25 10.28
CA GLU A 73 0.07 -1.50 10.80
C GLU A 73 0.10 -2.37 12.05
N SER A 74 0.93 -3.43 12.05
CA SER A 74 1.10 -4.28 13.23
C SER A 74 1.71 -3.53 14.41
N ALA A 75 2.71 -2.67 14.16
CA ALA A 75 3.32 -1.86 15.21
C ALA A 75 2.30 -0.87 15.82
N ARG A 76 1.54 -0.14 14.99
CA ARG A 76 0.44 0.74 15.43
C ARG A 76 -0.59 -0.02 16.26
N LYS A 77 -0.99 -1.22 15.81
CA LYS A 77 -1.92 -2.08 16.55
C LYS A 77 -1.36 -2.47 17.91
N HIS A 78 -0.11 -2.91 17.99
CA HIS A 78 0.51 -3.30 19.26
C HIS A 78 0.67 -2.14 20.23
N ILE A 79 0.98 -0.93 19.74
CA ILE A 79 0.99 0.28 20.57
C ILE A 79 -0.39 0.51 21.19
N LEU A 80 -1.45 0.52 20.38
CA LEU A 80 -2.82 0.75 20.85
C LEU A 80 -3.28 -0.33 21.84
N GLU A 81 -2.92 -1.58 21.60
CA GLU A 81 -3.20 -2.70 22.50
C GLU A 81 -2.47 -2.52 23.85
N ALA A 82 -1.19 -2.15 23.84
CA ALA A 82 -0.43 -1.87 25.06
C ALA A 82 -1.04 -0.71 25.85
N LEU A 83 -1.38 0.41 25.20
CA LEU A 83 -2.04 1.55 25.85
C LEU A 83 -3.41 1.18 26.42
N THR A 84 -4.17 0.33 25.71
CA THR A 84 -5.46 -0.16 26.18
C THR A 84 -5.32 -0.96 27.47
N LEU A 85 -4.31 -1.84 27.54
CA LEU A 85 -4.01 -2.66 28.72
C LEU A 85 -3.46 -1.85 29.90
N ARG A 86 -2.64 -0.82 29.62
CA ARG A 86 -1.94 -0.03 30.63
C ARG A 86 -2.78 1.11 31.21
N LEU A 87 -3.53 1.81 30.37
CA LEU A 87 -4.15 3.10 30.74
C LEU A 87 -5.67 3.06 30.71
N GLN A 88 -6.27 2.52 29.63
CA GLN A 88 -7.70 2.22 29.37
C GLN A 88 -8.00 2.40 27.87
N PRO A 89 -9.03 1.72 27.32
CA PRO A 89 -9.38 1.81 25.90
C PRO A 89 -9.65 3.23 25.40
N ASN A 90 -10.39 4.03 26.18
CA ASN A 90 -10.76 5.39 25.79
C ASN A 90 -9.56 6.31 25.64
N VAL A 91 -8.49 6.06 26.41
CA VAL A 91 -7.24 6.82 26.31
C VAL A 91 -6.45 6.35 25.09
N ALA A 92 -6.38 5.06 24.81
CA ALA A 92 -5.67 4.55 23.64
C ALA A 92 -6.22 5.13 22.32
N GLU A 93 -7.55 5.24 22.20
CA GLU A 93 -8.21 5.80 21.01
C GLU A 93 -7.84 7.28 20.74
N THR A 94 -7.44 8.06 21.75
CA THR A 94 -7.04 9.46 21.52
C THR A 94 -5.72 9.57 20.75
N PHE A 95 -4.86 8.55 20.83
CA PHE A 95 -3.55 8.52 20.17
C PHE A 95 -3.59 7.95 18.75
N LYS A 96 -4.67 7.25 18.38
CA LYS A 96 -4.78 6.57 17.09
C LYS A 96 -4.56 7.50 15.88
N PRO A 97 -5.20 8.69 15.78
CA PRO A 97 -5.00 9.57 14.63
C PRO A 97 -3.54 10.00 14.47
N THR A 98 -2.84 10.25 15.58
CA THR A 98 -1.43 10.63 15.57
C THR A 98 -0.54 9.46 15.16
N LEU A 99 -0.81 8.25 15.63
CA LEU A 99 -0.03 7.06 15.24
C LEU A 99 -0.18 6.70 13.75
N GLU A 100 -1.34 7.02 13.16
CA GLU A 100 -1.60 6.83 11.72
C GLU A 100 -0.76 7.74 10.83
N THR A 101 -0.28 8.89 11.32
CA THR A 101 0.60 9.79 10.55
C THR A 101 2.08 9.39 10.60
N ILE A 102 2.47 8.47 11.49
CA ILE A 102 3.87 8.07 11.69
C ILE A 102 4.20 6.89 10.78
N ASP A 103 4.97 7.14 9.72
CA ASP A 103 5.42 6.09 8.79
C ASP A 103 6.79 5.49 9.13
N ASP A 104 7.55 6.08 10.05
CA ASP A 104 8.82 5.52 10.48
C ASP A 104 8.60 4.31 11.40
N LEU A 105 8.97 3.12 10.91
CA LEU A 105 8.84 1.86 11.65
C LEU A 105 9.70 1.84 12.93
N GLN A 106 10.91 2.40 12.88
CA GLN A 106 11.78 2.48 14.05
C GLN A 106 11.16 3.38 15.12
N ARG A 107 10.54 4.48 14.70
CA ARG A 107 9.78 5.34 15.61
C ARG A 107 8.59 4.62 16.24
N LEU A 108 7.85 3.85 15.46
CA LEU A 108 6.75 3.02 15.98
C LEU A 108 7.25 1.96 16.98
N ASP A 109 8.39 1.32 16.73
CA ASP A 109 8.98 0.36 17.67
C ASP A 109 9.40 1.02 19.00
N GLN A 110 9.93 2.24 18.97
CA GLN A 110 10.24 3.01 20.17
C GLN A 110 8.95 3.36 20.95
N LEU A 111 7.92 3.82 20.25
CA LEU A 111 6.63 4.13 20.84
C LEU A 111 5.96 2.90 21.42
N HIS A 112 6.11 1.72 20.81
CA HIS A 112 5.61 0.49 21.38
C HIS A 112 6.23 0.18 22.74
N ARG A 113 7.55 0.38 22.89
CA ARG A 113 8.22 0.25 24.20
C ARG A 113 7.71 1.29 25.19
N ALA A 114 7.56 2.54 24.76
CA ALA A 114 7.02 3.60 25.61
C ALA A 114 5.59 3.29 26.08
N ALA A 115 4.73 2.75 25.21
CA ALA A 115 3.37 2.35 25.55
C ALA A 115 3.32 1.24 26.61
N ILE A 116 4.23 0.28 26.56
CA ILE A 116 4.36 -0.78 27.57
C ILE A 116 4.76 -0.19 28.93
N LEU A 117 5.66 0.78 28.93
CA LEU A 117 6.25 1.38 30.14
C LEU A 117 5.42 2.52 30.73
N ALA A 118 4.51 3.11 29.96
CA ALA A 118 3.71 4.25 30.40
C ALA A 118 2.90 3.92 31.67
N GLU A 119 2.96 4.81 32.66
CA GLU A 119 2.14 4.75 33.87
C GLU A 119 0.94 5.71 33.77
N SER A 120 1.05 6.70 32.89
CA SER A 120 0.03 7.71 32.61
C SER A 120 -0.06 8.05 31.11
N PRO A 121 -1.18 8.66 30.66
CA PRO A 121 -1.29 9.23 29.32
C PRO A 121 -0.23 10.30 29.03
N GLU A 122 0.17 11.06 30.06
CA GLU A 122 1.17 12.11 29.96
C GLU A 122 2.56 11.53 29.62
N ASP A 123 2.95 10.40 30.23
CA ASP A 123 4.23 9.73 29.93
C ASP A 123 4.33 9.35 28.45
N PHE A 124 3.23 8.80 27.90
CA PHE A 124 3.19 8.43 26.49
C PHE A 124 3.14 9.65 25.57
N THR A 125 2.45 10.71 25.98
CA THR A 125 2.41 11.98 25.25
C THR A 125 3.80 12.61 25.16
N GLN A 126 4.59 12.56 26.22
CA GLN A 126 5.98 13.00 26.19
C GLN A 126 6.79 12.16 25.19
N ALA A 127 6.69 10.84 25.26
CA ALA A 127 7.38 9.95 24.33
C ALA A 127 6.98 10.20 22.86
N LEU A 128 5.74 10.65 22.58
CA LEU A 128 5.28 11.07 21.25
C LEU A 128 5.94 12.36 20.75
N ASN A 129 6.22 13.31 21.64
CA ASN A 129 6.77 14.62 21.29
C ASN A 129 8.32 14.65 21.24
N GLU A 130 9.01 13.66 21.84
CA GLU A 130 10.48 13.60 21.95
C GLU A 130 11.27 13.46 20.63
N ASN A 131 10.63 13.48 19.45
CA ASN A 131 11.31 13.46 18.14
C ASN A 131 10.79 14.54 17.16
N ASP A 132 10.05 15.55 17.64
CA ASP A 132 9.70 16.75 16.86
C ASP A 132 10.79 17.86 16.93
N GLU A 133 11.96 17.56 17.51
CA GLU A 133 13.18 18.40 17.53
C GLU A 133 14.30 17.77 16.68
#